data_AF-A0A800KJ87-F1
#
_entry.id   AF-A0A800KJ87-F1
#
_cell.length_a   1.000
_cell.length_b   1.000
_cell.length_c   1.000
_cell.angle_alpha   90.00
_cell.angle_beta   90.00
_cell.angle_gamma   90.00
#
_symmetry.space_group_name_H-M   'P 1'
#
loop_
_entity.id
_entity.type
_entity.pdbx_description
1 polymer ?
#
loop_
_entity_poly.entity_id
_entity_poly.type
_entity_poly.pdbx_seq_one_letter_code
_entity_poly.pdbx_strand_id
1 'polypeptide(L)'
;MTTPLYRPGAGTGQIDVLQRQVGIQVQVEFIDTVEDMVLWDNSSLGIQGQYSEESEGEEVGRAEAILLLVQRIVDGAQSNW
;
A
#
# COMPACT_ATOMS: atom_id res chain seq x y z
N MET A 1 6.19 -8.86 6.42
CA MET A 1 5.52 -8.21 7.56
C MET A 1 6.57 -7.38 8.30
N THR A 2 6.50 -6.05 8.19
CA THR A 2 7.33 -5.16 9.01
C THR A 2 6.65 -5.08 10.37
N THR A 3 7.35 -5.46 11.44
CA THR A 3 6.83 -5.33 12.80
C THR A 3 6.59 -3.85 13.10
N PRO A 4 5.37 -3.42 13.48
CA PRO A 4 5.12 -2.05 13.89
C PRO A 4 6.10 -1.65 15.00
N LEU A 5 6.81 -0.54 14.79
CA LEU A 5 7.83 -0.09 15.71
C LEU A 5 7.16 0.63 16.89
N TYR A 6 7.42 0.19 18.11
CA TYR A 6 6.92 0.82 19.34
C TYR A 6 8.02 0.85 20.41
N ARG A 7 7.90 1.76 21.38
CA ARG A 7 8.80 1.85 22.54
C ARG A 7 8.02 2.05 23.84
N PRO A 8 8.56 1.65 25.00
CA PRO A 8 8.04 2.11 26.29
C PRO A 8 8.05 3.64 26.35
N GLY A 9 6.93 4.23 26.76
CA GLY A 9 6.81 5.67 26.97
C GLY A 9 7.37 6.12 28.32
N ALA A 10 7.38 7.43 28.58
CA ALA A 10 7.95 8.01 29.79
C ALA A 10 7.16 7.68 31.08
N GLY A 11 5.89 7.30 30.96
CA GLY A 11 5.01 6.91 32.07
C GLY A 11 4.91 5.40 32.29
N THR A 12 4.60 4.98 33.53
CA THR A 12 4.37 3.57 33.84
C THR A 12 3.17 3.03 33.05
N GLY A 13 3.41 2.03 32.19
CA GLY A 13 2.37 1.43 31.36
C GLY A 13 2.07 2.19 30.05
N GLN A 14 2.81 3.25 29.72
CA GLN A 14 2.67 3.95 28.45
C GLN A 14 3.46 3.25 27.34
N ILE A 15 2.87 3.16 26.15
CA ILE A 15 3.52 2.67 24.92
C ILE A 15 3.42 3.78 23.89
N ASP A 16 4.55 4.16 23.31
CA ASP A 16 4.59 5.09 22.19
C ASP A 16 4.72 4.27 20.90
N VAL A 17 3.73 4.40 20.01
CA VAL A 17 3.78 3.86 18.66
C VAL A 17 4.68 4.78 17.84
N LEU A 18 5.66 4.23 17.14
CA LEU A 18 6.60 4.99 16.32
C LEU A 18 6.24 4.91 14.84
N GLN A 19 5.68 3.79 14.40
CA GLN A 19 5.33 3.55 13.01
C GLN A 19 3.96 2.89 12.89
N ARG A 20 3.17 3.40 11.95
CA ARG A 20 1.89 2.81 11.54
C ARG A 20 1.94 2.38 10.08
N GLN A 21 1.01 1.50 9.74
CA GLN A 21 0.83 1.01 8.37
C GLN A 21 -0.59 1.32 7.90
N VAL A 22 -0.71 1.71 6.64
CA VAL A 22 -1.99 1.82 5.93
C VAL A 22 -1.99 0.86 4.75
N GLY A 23 -3.05 0.05 4.65
CA GLY A 23 -3.22 -0.92 3.57
C GLY A 23 -4.21 -0.43 2.52
N ILE A 24 -3.91 -0.69 1.25
CA ILE A 24 -4.81 -0.48 0.12
C ILE A 24 -4.98 -1.82 -0.60
N GLN A 25 -6.23 -2.20 -0.87
CA GLN A 25 -6.59 -3.39 -1.64
C GLN A 25 -7.48 -2.97 -2.80
N VAL A 26 -7.13 -3.39 -4.02
CA VAL A 26 -7.87 -3.07 -5.24
C VAL A 26 -7.99 -4.30 -6.13
N GLN A 27 -9.00 -4.26 -6.99
CA GLN A 27 -9.14 -5.12 -8.15
C GLN A 27 -8.93 -4.25 -9.38
N VAL A 28 -8.13 -4.70 -10.33
CA VAL A 28 -7.77 -3.93 -11.53
C VAL A 28 -7.94 -4.81 -12.76
N GLU A 29 -8.53 -4.25 -13.80
CA GLU A 29 -8.67 -4.87 -15.13
C GLU A 29 -8.24 -3.85 -16.19
N PHE A 30 -7.44 -4.29 -17.16
CA PHE A 30 -7.14 -3.55 -18.37
C PHE A 30 -8.02 -4.11 -19.48
N ILE A 31 -8.89 -3.26 -20.02
CA ILE A 31 -9.93 -3.66 -20.98
C ILE A 31 -9.65 -2.97 -22.31
N ASP A 32 -9.62 -3.74 -23.39
CA ASP A 32 -9.75 -3.19 -24.74
C ASP A 32 -11.21 -2.80 -24.97
N THR A 33 -11.48 -1.50 -25.11
CA THR A 33 -12.85 -0.98 -25.25
C THR A 33 -13.43 -1.12 -26.65
N VAL A 34 -12.63 -1.52 -27.64
CA VAL A 34 -13.07 -1.79 -29.01
C VAL A 34 -13.45 -3.26 -29.15
N GLU A 35 -12.61 -4.15 -28.62
CA GLU A 35 -12.83 -5.61 -28.69
C GLU A 35 -13.64 -6.16 -27.51
N ASP A 36 -13.91 -5.34 -26.50
CA ASP A 36 -14.61 -5.71 -25.25
C ASP A 36 -13.94 -6.90 -24.54
N MET A 37 -12.60 -6.86 -24.46
CA MET A 37 -11.77 -7.96 -23.98
C MET A 37 -10.86 -7.50 -22.84
N VAL A 38 -10.77 -8.33 -21.79
CA VAL A 38 -9.79 -8.15 -20.71
C VAL A 38 -8.41 -8.56 -21.22
N LEU A 39 -7.47 -7.62 -21.25
CA LEU A 39 -6.07 -7.82 -21.64
C LEU A 39 -5.21 -8.29 -20.46
N TRP A 40 -5.56 -7.85 -19.26
CA TRP A 40 -4.85 -8.18 -18.03
C TRP A 40 -5.74 -7.88 -16.83
N ASP A 41 -5.67 -8.71 -15.79
CA ASP A 41 -6.37 -8.46 -14.53
C ASP A 41 -5.51 -8.82 -13.30
N ASN A 42 -5.86 -8.22 -12.17
CA ASN A 42 -5.40 -8.65 -10.87
C ASN A 42 -6.47 -8.35 -9.81
N SER A 43 -7.09 -9.41 -9.29
CA SER A 43 -8.17 -9.35 -8.31
C SER A 43 -7.73 -9.32 -6.85
N SER A 44 -6.42 -9.47 -6.57
CA SER A 44 -5.90 -9.59 -5.21
C SER A 44 -4.73 -8.64 -4.94
N LEU A 45 -4.70 -7.48 -5.60
CA LEU A 45 -3.60 -6.55 -5.47
C LEU A 45 -3.73 -5.75 -4.16
N GLY A 46 -2.89 -6.09 -3.19
CA GLY A 46 -2.81 -5.43 -1.89
C GLY A 46 -1.41 -4.87 -1.63
N ILE A 47 -1.34 -3.61 -1.22
CA ILE A 47 -0.10 -2.88 -0.92
C ILE A 47 -0.23 -2.17 0.42
N GLN A 48 0.90 -2.04 1.12
CA GLN A 48 1.00 -1.30 2.38
C GLN A 48 1.96 -0.14 2.20
N GLY A 49 1.61 1.00 2.76
CA GLY A 49 2.52 2.11 3.00
C GLY A 49 2.63 2.37 4.50
N GLN A 50 3.64 3.14 4.89
CA GLN A 50 4.00 3.33 6.29
C GLN A 50 4.20 4.81 6.58
N TYR A 51 3.94 5.20 7.82
CA TYR A 51 4.18 6.57 8.27
C TYR A 51 4.59 6.59 9.74
N SER A 52 5.40 7.58 10.09
CA SER A 52 5.81 7.88 11.45
C SER A 52 4.64 8.48 12.23
N GLU A 53 4.29 7.87 13.37
CA GLU A 53 3.23 8.41 14.24
C GLU A 53 3.62 9.77 14.85
N GLU A 54 4.91 10.00 15.04
CA GLU A 54 5.42 11.20 15.72
C GLU A 54 5.47 12.43 14.79
N SER A 55 5.69 12.21 13.50
CA SER A 55 6.06 13.28 12.56
C SER A 55 5.25 13.33 11.27
N GLU A 56 4.42 12.32 10.97
CA GLU A 56 3.74 12.19 9.69
C GLU A 56 2.25 11.86 9.90
N GLY A 57 1.43 12.26 8.94
CA GLY A 57 0.02 11.85 8.87
C GLY A 57 -0.16 10.58 8.04
N GLU A 58 -1.32 9.93 8.20
CA GLU A 58 -1.71 8.74 7.42
C GLU A 58 -1.63 9.00 5.90
N GLU A 59 -1.85 10.24 5.46
CA GLU A 59 -1.74 10.65 4.07
C GLU A 59 -0.36 10.37 3.45
N VAL A 60 0.71 10.41 4.24
CA VAL A 60 2.08 10.09 3.77
C VAL A 60 2.17 8.61 3.44
N GLY A 61 1.75 7.74 4.36
CA GLY A 61 1.72 6.30 4.13
C GLY A 61 0.75 5.92 3.01
N ARG A 62 -0.37 6.64 2.86
CA ARG A 62 -1.31 6.41 1.76
C ARG A 62 -0.67 6.75 0.42
N ALA A 63 0.04 7.87 0.33
CA ALA A 63 0.75 8.26 -0.88
C ALA A 63 1.83 7.23 -1.26
N GLU A 64 2.60 6.74 -0.29
CA GLU A 64 3.56 5.64 -0.50
C GLU A 64 2.86 4.38 -1.04
N ALA A 65 1.76 3.95 -0.41
CA ALA A 65 1.00 2.78 -0.84
C ALA A 65 0.48 2.92 -2.27
N ILE A 66 0.01 4.11 -2.66
CA ILE A 66 -0.47 4.38 -4.03
C ILE A 66 0.68 4.31 -5.03
N LEU A 67 1.86 4.88 -4.73
CA LEU A 67 3.02 4.83 -5.63
C LEU A 67 3.46 3.38 -5.87
N LEU A 68 3.57 2.58 -4.80
CA LEU A 68 3.91 1.16 -4.88
C LEU A 68 2.83 0.36 -5.64
N LEU A 69 1.55 0.72 -5.47
CA LEU A 69 0.44 0.12 -6.19
C LEU A 69 0.54 0.37 -7.69
N VAL A 70 0.80 1.61 -8.12
CA VAL A 70 0.97 1.95 -9.54
C VAL A 70 2.14 1.18 -10.13
N GLN A 71 3.29 1.14 -9.45
CA GLN A 71 4.44 0.37 -9.90
C GLN A 71 4.07 -1.10 -10.12
N ARG A 72 3.35 -1.70 -9.17
CA ARG A 72 2.97 -3.12 -9.26
C ARG A 72 1.99 -3.41 -10.39
N ILE A 73 1.09 -2.48 -10.71
CA ILE A 73 0.19 -2.57 -11.87
C ILE A 73 0.99 -2.52 -13.17
N VAL A 74 1.89 -1.54 -13.31
CA VAL A 74 2.74 -1.39 -14.51
C VAL A 74 3.61 -2.61 -14.73
N ASP A 75 4.31 -3.08 -13.69
CA ASP A 75 5.17 -4.27 -13.77
C ASP A 75 4.36 -5.52 -14.14
N GLY A 76 3.17 -5.66 -13.57
CA GLY A 76 2.27 -6.79 -13.83
C GLY A 76 1.79 -6.83 -15.28
N ALA A 77 1.36 -5.69 -15.82
CA ALA A 77 0.92 -5.57 -17.19
C ALA A 77 2.08 -5.79 -18.18
N GLN A 78 3.25 -5.19 -17.92
CA GLN A 78 4.43 -5.35 -18.79
C GLN A 78 4.96 -6.78 -18.84
N SER A 79 4.84 -7.54 -17.75
CA SER A 79 5.32 -8.93 -17.71
C SER A 79 4.46 -9.90 -18.56
N ASN A 80 3.28 -9.46 -19.02
CA ASN A 80 2.38 -10.27 -19.85
C ASN A 80 2.71 -10.19 -21.36
N TRP A 81 3.56 -9.23 -21.76
CA TRP A 81 3.92 -8.95 -23.15
C TRP A 81 5.42 -9.20 -23.40
#